data_AF-A0A2K0U404-F1
#
_entry.id   AF-A0A2K0U404-F1
#
_cell.length_a   1.000
_cell.length_b   1.000
_cell.length_c   1.000
_cell.angle_alpha   90.00
_cell.angle_beta   90.00
_cell.angle_gamma   90.00
#
_symmetry.space_group_name_H-M   'P 1'
#
loop_
_entity.id
_entity.type
_entity.pdbx_description
1 polymer ?
#
loop_
_entity_poly.entity_id
_entity_poly.type
_entity_poly.pdbx_seq_one_letter_code
_entity_poly.pdbx_strand_id
1 'polypeptide(L)'
;MMLVLSHLFNRIPVHQTAKLLEVVESSSSDIFLKRLPAVAEQLLVRHNRETLLTFKDYVSSYINTHLQDLPDRTLPLTRIPIGPEKGRGCSLTSDPPPVIRSPFVALSGFTDDVELNAYLYDFFKHGSLKVLVRDNLINRGDVWFHLKDFSLVLKTIVTSLKGVIDSGGGFYSEDLDDDDHMSDMGEGDDEAILKVAEVQEPAEASEEVAQALLKNRVNG
;
A
#
# COMPACT_ATOMS: atom_id res chain seq x y z
N MET A 1 -8.31 -8.25 9.59
CA MET A 1 -6.85 -8.49 9.44
C MET A 1 -6.23 -7.63 8.33
N MET A 2 -6.80 -7.61 7.12
CA MET A 2 -6.24 -6.86 5.97
C MET A 2 -6.09 -5.35 6.15
N LEU A 3 -6.97 -4.71 6.94
CA LEU A 3 -6.82 -3.29 7.30
C LEU A 3 -5.47 -3.04 7.99
N VAL A 4 -5.10 -3.88 8.95
CA VAL A 4 -3.84 -3.75 9.70
C VAL A 4 -2.64 -3.98 8.79
N LEU A 5 -2.68 -4.99 7.92
CA LEU A 5 -1.60 -5.22 6.95
C LEU A 5 -1.41 -4.04 5.98
N SER A 6 -2.51 -3.43 5.54
CA SER A 6 -2.49 -2.23 4.67
C SER A 6 -1.87 -1.03 5.40
N HIS A 7 -1.97 -0.97 6.73
CA HIS A 7 -1.28 0.02 7.54
C HIS A 7 0.19 -0.28 7.79
N LEU A 8 0.62 -1.54 7.69
CA LEU A 8 2.00 -1.93 7.99
C LEU A 8 2.88 -1.94 6.74
N PHE A 9 2.34 -2.34 5.60
CA PHE A 9 3.12 -2.65 4.40
C PHE A 9 2.63 -1.89 3.16
N ASN A 10 3.56 -1.70 2.22
CA ASN A 10 3.34 -1.21 0.85
C ASN A 10 2.41 0.02 0.73
N ARG A 11 2.54 0.98 1.65
CA ARG A 11 1.74 2.21 1.67
C ARG A 11 2.20 3.16 0.56
N ILE A 12 1.23 3.75 -0.14
CA ILE A 12 1.49 4.74 -1.18
C ILE A 12 1.06 6.12 -0.65
N PRO A 13 1.96 7.10 -0.59
CA PRO A 13 1.62 8.47 -0.24
C PRO A 13 0.76 9.10 -1.33
N VAL A 14 -0.26 9.87 -0.93
CA VAL A 14 -1.18 10.52 -1.85
C VAL A 14 -1.10 12.03 -1.67
N HIS A 15 -1.03 12.74 -2.79
CA HIS A 15 -1.13 14.20 -2.83
C HIS A 15 -2.55 14.61 -3.23
N GLN A 16 -3.16 15.47 -2.42
CA GLN A 16 -4.47 16.04 -2.72
C GLN A 16 -4.41 16.87 -4.01
N THR A 17 -4.94 16.30 -5.08
CA THR A 17 -5.06 16.92 -6.40
C THR A 17 -6.54 17.09 -6.73
N ALA A 18 -6.91 18.08 -7.55
CA ALA A 18 -8.31 18.30 -7.95
C ALA A 18 -9.00 17.02 -8.50
N LYS A 19 -8.28 16.24 -9.32
CA LYS A 19 -8.74 14.95 -9.84
C LYS A 19 -9.04 13.92 -8.73
N LEU A 20 -8.22 13.89 -7.68
CA LEU A 20 -8.43 12.98 -6.55
C LEU A 20 -9.70 13.36 -5.79
N LEU A 21 -9.93 14.65 -5.55
CA LEU A 21 -11.13 15.13 -4.85
C LEU A 21 -12.43 14.77 -5.60
N GLU A 22 -12.45 14.95 -6.92
CA GLU A 22 -13.60 14.56 -7.76
C GLU A 22 -13.88 13.05 -7.70
N VAL A 23 -12.82 12.24 -7.72
CA VAL A 23 -12.94 10.78 -7.61
C VAL A 23 -13.41 10.37 -6.22
N VAL A 24 -12.92 11.03 -5.15
CA VAL A 24 -13.34 10.76 -3.77
C VAL A 24 -14.84 11.04 -3.56
N GLU A 25 -15.37 12.10 -4.15
CA GLU A 25 -16.80 12.43 -4.03
C GLU A 25 -17.70 11.45 -4.80
N SER A 26 -17.21 10.88 -5.90
CA SER A 26 -17.99 10.02 -6.79
C SER A 26 -17.82 8.52 -6.53
N SER A 27 -16.79 8.12 -5.77
CA SER A 27 -16.43 6.73 -5.57
C SER A 27 -17.05 6.12 -4.32
N SER A 28 -17.40 4.84 -4.40
CA SER A 28 -17.83 4.03 -3.25
C SER A 28 -16.68 3.39 -2.49
N SER A 29 -15.45 3.53 -2.98
CA SER A 29 -14.25 2.89 -2.44
C SER A 29 -13.55 3.75 -1.38
N ASP A 30 -12.86 3.10 -0.44
CA ASP A 30 -12.15 3.80 0.64
C ASP A 30 -10.77 4.22 0.11
N ILE A 31 -10.69 5.29 -0.69
CA ILE A 31 -9.44 5.72 -1.35
C ILE A 31 -8.35 6.09 -0.32
N PHE A 32 -8.76 6.69 0.78
CA PHE A 32 -7.88 7.03 1.89
C PHE A 32 -8.00 6.03 3.01
N LEU A 33 -6.85 5.55 3.47
CA LEU A 33 -6.80 4.62 4.57
C LEU A 33 -7.19 5.32 5.87
N LYS A 34 -8.30 4.88 6.48
CA LYS A 34 -8.79 5.39 7.77
C LYS A 34 -7.74 5.22 8.85
N ARG A 35 -7.74 6.08 9.88
CA ARG A 35 -6.83 5.91 11.02
C ARG A 35 -7.05 4.56 11.70
N LEU A 36 -5.96 3.96 12.17
CA LEU A 36 -6.02 2.76 13.01
C LEU A 36 -6.82 3.04 14.28
N PRO A 37 -7.55 2.05 14.81
CA PRO A 37 -8.11 2.15 16.16
C PRO A 37 -7.00 2.49 17.17
N ALA A 38 -7.30 3.40 18.10
CA ALA A 38 -6.31 3.96 19.03
C ALA A 38 -5.49 2.89 19.79
N VAL A 39 -6.12 1.77 20.15
CA VAL A 39 -5.44 0.65 20.82
C VAL A 39 -4.37 0.01 19.94
N ALA A 40 -4.67 -0.20 18.65
CA ALA A 40 -3.73 -0.82 17.70
C ALA A 40 -2.59 0.15 17.35
N GLU A 41 -2.90 1.44 17.19
CA GLU A 41 -1.90 2.49 16.98
C GLU A 41 -0.91 2.56 18.17
N GLN A 42 -1.42 2.62 19.40
CA GLN A 42 -0.59 2.63 20.61
C GLN A 42 0.27 1.37 20.74
N LEU A 43 -0.27 0.21 20.40
CA LEU A 43 0.46 -1.05 20.44
C LEU A 43 1.66 -1.04 19.48
N LEU A 44 1.44 -0.59 18.25
CA LEU A 44 2.50 -0.49 17.24
C LEU A 44 3.58 0.51 17.64
N VAL A 45 3.19 1.68 18.15
CA VAL A 45 4.13 2.69 18.65
C VAL A 45 4.97 2.13 19.79
N ARG A 46 4.34 1.44 20.75
CA ARG A 46 5.04 0.81 21.87
C ARG A 46 6.02 -0.25 21.40
N HIS A 47 5.61 -1.14 20.49
CA HIS A 47 6.48 -2.20 19.98
C HIS A 47 7.68 -1.66 19.19
N ASN A 48 7.48 -0.63 18.37
CA ASN A 48 8.58 0.02 17.64
C ASN A 48 9.59 0.65 18.61
N ARG A 49 9.11 1.27 19.69
CA ARG A 49 9.97 1.82 20.74
C ARG A 49 10.80 0.73 21.42
N GLU A 50 10.19 -0.40 21.76
CA GLU A 50 10.90 -1.55 22.37
C GLU A 50 11.99 -2.09 21.43
N THR A 51 11.67 -2.29 20.15
CA THR A 51 12.63 -2.77 19.14
C THR A 51 13.84 -1.84 19.00
N LEU A 52 13.58 -0.53 18.94
CA LEU A 52 14.65 0.47 18.86
C LEU A 52 15.53 0.51 20.12
N LEU A 53 14.94 0.29 21.30
CA LEU A 53 15.69 0.19 22.55
C LEU A 53 16.61 -1.03 22.53
N THR A 54 16.10 -2.21 22.19
CA THR A 54 16.91 -3.43 22.09
C THR A 54 18.09 -3.27 21.12
N PHE A 55 17.85 -2.66 19.95
CA PHE A 55 18.91 -2.40 18.99
C PHE A 55 19.96 -1.43 19.55
N LYS A 56 19.53 -0.34 20.20
CA LYS A 56 20.44 0.63 20.83
C LYS A 56 21.27 -0.01 21.93
N ASP A 57 20.67 -0.85 22.76
CA ASP A 57 21.35 -1.55 23.84
C ASP A 57 22.41 -2.51 23.28
N TYR A 58 22.08 -3.24 22.22
CA TYR A 58 23.01 -4.11 21.51
C TYR A 58 24.21 -3.32 20.96
N VAL A 59 23.96 -2.26 20.20
CA VAL A 59 25.01 -1.41 19.62
C VAL A 59 25.88 -0.79 20.70
N SER A 60 25.27 -0.26 21.77
CA SER A 60 25.98 0.34 22.90
C SER A 60 26.88 -0.68 23.60
N SER A 61 26.37 -1.89 23.84
CA SER A 61 27.14 -2.99 24.44
C SER A 61 28.34 -3.37 23.57
N TYR A 62 28.13 -3.48 22.25
CA TYR A 62 29.21 -3.78 21.31
C TYR A 62 30.30 -2.72 21.31
N ILE A 63 29.93 -1.43 21.23
CA ILE A 63 30.87 -0.30 21.28
C ILE A 63 31.65 -0.33 22.60
N ASN A 64 30.95 -0.46 23.72
CA ASN A 64 31.58 -0.48 25.04
C ASN A 64 32.51 -1.68 25.21
N THR A 65 32.29 -2.79 24.54
CA THR A 65 33.13 -3.97 24.68
C THR A 65 34.32 -3.96 23.72
N HIS A 66 34.17 -3.39 22.52
CA HIS A 66 35.14 -3.59 21.43
C HIS A 66 35.74 -2.30 20.86
N LEU A 67 35.18 -1.13 21.13
CA LEU A 67 35.52 0.12 20.42
C LEU A 67 35.89 1.29 21.35
N GLN A 68 36.26 1.03 22.61
CA GLN A 68 36.60 2.10 23.58
C GLN A 68 37.79 2.98 23.12
N ASP A 69 38.75 2.41 22.37
CA ASP A 69 39.98 3.10 21.97
C ASP A 69 39.98 3.56 20.49
N LEU A 70 38.90 3.33 19.75
CA LEU A 70 38.75 3.75 18.35
C LEU A 70 37.63 4.80 18.22
N PRO A 71 37.95 6.10 18.30
CA PRO A 71 36.96 7.13 18.02
C PRO A 71 36.55 7.09 16.54
N ASP A 72 35.26 6.89 16.28
CA ASP A 72 34.67 6.88 14.92
C ASP A 72 34.56 8.30 14.36
N ARG A 73 35.71 8.86 13.97
CA ARG A 73 35.80 10.21 13.39
C ARG A 73 36.28 10.21 11.96
N THR A 74 36.51 9.03 11.37
CA THR A 74 37.26 8.90 10.13
C THR A 74 36.45 8.11 9.12
N LEU A 75 36.16 8.72 7.97
CA LEU A 75 35.40 8.05 6.94
C LEU A 75 36.09 6.74 6.50
N PRO A 76 35.38 5.60 6.42
CA PRO A 76 35.99 4.28 6.23
C PRO A 76 36.72 4.11 4.89
N LEU A 77 36.29 4.83 3.84
CA LEU A 77 36.86 4.72 2.51
C LEU A 77 37.93 5.78 2.22
N THR A 78 37.71 7.02 2.68
CA THR A 78 38.57 8.17 2.36
C THR A 78 39.54 8.52 3.48
N ARG A 79 39.33 7.98 4.69
CA ARG A 79 40.09 8.29 5.90
C ARG A 79 40.13 9.78 6.24
N ILE A 80 39.11 10.53 5.82
CA ILE A 80 38.98 11.94 6.13
C ILE A 80 38.32 12.09 7.50
N PRO A 81 38.92 12.89 8.41
CA PRO A 81 38.29 13.19 9.69
C PRO A 81 37.08 14.13 9.50
N ILE A 82 35.92 13.78 10.06
CA ILE A 82 34.70 14.59 9.98
C ILE A 82 34.23 15.06 11.36
N GLY A 83 33.85 16.35 11.43
CA GLY A 83 33.24 16.98 12.61
C GLY A 83 34.23 17.68 13.55
N PRO A 84 33.77 18.69 14.33
CA PRO A 84 34.61 19.46 15.27
C PRO A 84 35.01 18.63 16.50
N GLU A 85 36.19 18.87 17.08
CA GLU A 85 36.71 18.10 18.24
C GLU A 85 35.77 18.11 19.46
N LYS A 86 35.01 19.20 19.65
CA LYS A 86 33.95 19.33 20.66
C LYS A 86 32.63 19.68 19.99
N GLY A 87 31.60 18.88 20.27
CA GLY A 87 30.30 18.97 19.63
C GLY A 87 29.58 20.29 19.91
N ARG A 88 29.19 20.98 18.83
CA ARG A 88 28.17 22.02 18.88
C ARG A 88 27.01 21.51 18.04
N GLY A 89 25.89 21.21 18.70
CA GLY A 89 24.69 20.69 18.05
C GLY A 89 24.12 21.70 17.07
N CYS A 90 23.90 21.28 15.83
CA CYS A 90 23.20 22.02 14.80
C CYS A 90 21.68 21.83 14.99
N SER A 91 21.00 22.90 15.38
CA SER A 91 19.54 22.97 15.55
C SER A 91 18.93 23.51 14.26
N LEU A 92 18.70 22.66 13.25
CA LEU A 92 18.28 23.11 11.92
C LEU A 92 16.82 22.82 11.54
N THR A 93 15.99 22.22 12.40
CA THR A 93 14.59 21.93 12.02
C THR A 93 13.63 22.30 13.14
N SER A 94 12.73 23.25 12.86
CA SER A 94 11.69 23.75 13.77
C SER A 94 10.43 22.88 13.78
N ASP A 95 10.32 21.90 12.88
CA ASP A 95 9.15 21.03 12.80
C ASP A 95 9.23 19.91 13.84
N PRO A 96 8.09 19.49 14.41
CA PRO A 96 8.07 18.36 15.33
C PRO A 96 8.60 17.12 14.59
N PRO A 97 9.51 16.35 15.21
CA PRO A 97 10.06 15.17 14.59
C PRO A 97 8.93 14.17 14.29
N PRO A 98 9.00 13.43 13.17
CA PRO A 98 8.04 12.36 12.86
C PRO A 98 7.94 11.39 14.05
N VAL A 99 6.72 11.08 14.46
CA VAL A 99 6.44 10.24 15.62
C VAL A 99 6.38 8.78 15.21
N ILE A 100 5.93 8.49 13.98
CA ILE A 100 5.65 7.13 13.52
C ILE A 100 6.67 6.66 12.47
N ARG A 101 7.23 7.56 11.66
CA ARG A 101 8.17 7.20 10.58
C ARG A 101 9.63 7.41 10.96
N SER A 102 10.50 6.65 10.30
CA SER A 102 11.95 6.83 10.40
C SER A 102 12.34 8.28 10.09
N PRO A 103 13.24 8.91 10.87
CA PRO A 103 13.73 10.27 10.59
C PRO A 103 14.29 10.43 9.17
N PHE A 104 14.89 9.39 8.59
CA PHE A 104 15.39 9.40 7.22
C PHE A 104 14.28 9.44 6.16
N VAL A 105 13.12 8.84 6.45
CA VAL A 105 11.93 8.87 5.58
C VAL A 105 11.17 10.18 5.74
N ALA A 106 11.17 10.78 6.93
CA ALA A 106 10.55 12.08 7.11
C ALA A 106 11.35 13.21 6.44
N LEU A 107 12.68 13.09 6.40
CA LEU A 107 13.56 14.03 5.69
C LEU A 107 13.37 14.02 4.16
N SER A 108 12.76 12.99 3.58
CA SER A 108 12.39 12.97 2.15
C SER A 108 11.02 13.60 1.85
N GLY A 109 10.40 14.25 2.84
CA GLY A 109 9.11 14.95 2.69
C GLY A 109 7.88 14.11 3.06
N PHE A 110 8.06 12.86 3.52
CA PHE A 110 6.98 12.01 4.00
C PHE A 110 6.72 12.22 5.49
N THR A 111 6.00 13.28 5.84
CA THR A 111 5.56 13.56 7.20
C THR A 111 4.36 12.70 7.61
N ASP A 112 4.07 12.63 8.91
CA ASP A 112 2.95 11.84 9.45
C ASP A 112 1.57 12.35 8.96
N ASP A 113 1.50 13.56 8.41
CA ASP A 113 0.28 14.20 7.89
C ASP A 113 -0.07 13.81 6.45
N VAL A 114 0.82 13.09 5.74
CA VAL A 114 0.56 12.67 4.36
C VAL A 114 -0.49 11.57 4.34
N GLU A 115 -1.59 11.85 3.65
CA GLU A 115 -2.66 10.87 3.40
C GLU A 115 -2.12 9.67 2.63
N LEU A 116 -2.61 8.48 3.00
CA LEU A 116 -2.14 7.22 2.45
C LEU A 116 -3.25 6.55 1.68
N ASN A 117 -2.88 6.04 0.51
CA ASN A 117 -3.76 5.31 -0.37
C ASN A 117 -4.17 3.97 0.28
N ALA A 118 -5.44 3.58 0.14
CA ALA A 118 -5.97 2.34 0.68
C ALA A 118 -6.10 1.21 -0.35
N TYR A 119 -5.40 1.27 -1.48
CA TYR A 119 -5.52 0.32 -2.59
C TYR A 119 -5.47 -1.16 -2.18
N LEU A 120 -4.61 -1.57 -1.24
CA LEU A 120 -4.57 -2.96 -0.77
C LEU A 120 -5.87 -3.37 -0.08
N TYR A 121 -6.43 -2.46 0.71
CA TYR A 121 -7.68 -2.67 1.41
C TYR A 121 -8.87 -2.68 0.45
N ASP A 122 -8.87 -1.77 -0.54
CA ASP A 122 -9.88 -1.72 -1.60
C ASP A 122 -9.81 -2.95 -2.51
N PHE A 123 -8.61 -3.38 -2.91
CA PHE A 123 -8.43 -4.61 -3.66
C PHE A 123 -8.97 -5.82 -2.90
N PHE A 124 -8.68 -5.91 -1.60
CA PHE A 124 -9.20 -6.98 -0.77
C PHE A 124 -10.73 -6.97 -0.67
N LYS A 125 -11.35 -5.78 -0.60
CA LYS A 125 -12.82 -5.67 -0.54
C LYS A 125 -13.50 -5.98 -1.86
N HIS A 126 -12.93 -5.51 -2.96
CA HIS A 126 -13.62 -5.44 -4.25
C HIS A 126 -13.08 -6.42 -5.30
N GLY A 127 -11.83 -6.89 -5.15
CA GLY A 127 -11.18 -7.80 -6.09
C GLY A 127 -11.04 -7.25 -7.51
N SER A 128 -11.10 -5.92 -7.70
CA SER A 128 -11.30 -5.30 -9.00
C SER A 128 -10.14 -4.39 -9.42
N LEU A 129 -9.47 -4.78 -10.50
CA LEU A 129 -8.45 -3.94 -11.16
C LEU A 129 -9.01 -2.57 -11.58
N LYS A 130 -10.26 -2.54 -12.06
CA LYS A 130 -10.89 -1.29 -12.53
C LYS A 130 -11.04 -0.27 -11.40
N VAL A 131 -11.36 -0.74 -10.20
CA VAL A 131 -11.47 0.10 -8.99
C VAL A 131 -10.11 0.67 -8.60
N LEU A 132 -9.04 -0.11 -8.70
CA LEU A 132 -7.69 0.38 -8.39
C LEU A 132 -7.20 1.46 -9.36
N VAL A 133 -7.51 1.30 -10.65
CA VAL A 133 -7.12 2.28 -11.67
C VAL A 133 -7.96 3.54 -11.57
N ARG A 134 -9.28 3.40 -11.38
CA ARG A 134 -10.22 4.52 -11.39
C ARG A 134 -10.20 5.29 -10.07
N ASP A 135 -10.32 4.58 -8.94
CA ASP A 135 -10.64 5.20 -7.64
C ASP A 135 -9.36 5.47 -6.85
N ASN A 136 -8.41 4.54 -6.89
CA ASN A 136 -7.13 4.68 -6.19
C ASN A 136 -6.06 5.39 -7.03
N LEU A 137 -6.39 5.78 -8.27
CA LEU A 137 -5.53 6.51 -9.21
C LEU A 137 -4.16 5.84 -9.47
N ILE A 138 -4.13 4.51 -9.45
CA ILE A 138 -2.92 3.74 -9.80
C ILE A 138 -2.90 3.54 -11.32
N ASN A 139 -1.77 3.78 -11.97
CA ASN A 139 -1.66 3.50 -13.41
C ASN A 139 -1.90 2.01 -13.65
N ARG A 140 -2.61 1.68 -14.74
CA ARG A 140 -2.94 0.28 -15.08
C ARG A 140 -1.72 -0.66 -15.05
N GLY A 141 -0.59 -0.22 -15.61
CA GLY A 141 0.66 -0.99 -15.62
C GLY A 141 1.29 -1.17 -14.24
N ASP A 142 1.08 -0.21 -13.33
CA ASP A 142 1.69 -0.20 -11.99
C ASP A 142 0.93 -1.10 -11.00
N VAL A 143 -0.36 -1.35 -11.25
CA VAL A 143 -1.20 -2.17 -10.35
C VAL A 143 -0.60 -3.56 -10.14
N TRP A 144 -0.11 -4.19 -11.22
CA TRP A 144 0.47 -5.52 -11.12
C TRP A 144 1.70 -5.54 -10.20
N PHE A 145 2.61 -4.57 -10.34
CA PHE A 145 3.81 -4.48 -9.52
C PHE A 145 3.46 -4.29 -8.05
N HIS A 146 2.53 -3.40 -7.73
CA HIS A 146 2.11 -3.19 -6.34
C HIS A 146 1.48 -4.45 -5.71
N LEU A 147 0.67 -5.19 -6.46
CA LEU A 147 0.05 -6.42 -5.98
C LEU A 147 1.07 -7.57 -5.86
N LYS A 148 2.04 -7.67 -6.79
CA LYS A 148 3.14 -8.64 -6.72
C LYS A 148 4.08 -8.36 -5.55
N ASP A 149 4.42 -7.10 -5.31
CA ASP A 149 5.23 -6.72 -4.15
C ASP A 149 4.53 -7.12 -2.85
N PHE A 150 3.21 -6.90 -2.77
CA PHE A 150 2.44 -7.30 -1.59
C PHE A 150 2.35 -8.83 -1.44
N SER A 151 2.22 -9.59 -2.54
CA SER A 151 2.21 -11.04 -2.47
C SER A 151 3.55 -11.60 -1.98
N LEU A 152 4.67 -10.97 -2.36
CA LEU A 152 6.00 -11.31 -1.85
C LEU A 152 6.14 -11.00 -0.35
N VAL A 153 5.61 -9.87 0.11
CA VAL A 153 5.55 -9.54 1.55
C VAL A 153 4.74 -10.58 2.32
N LEU A 154 3.56 -10.97 1.81
CA LEU A 154 2.77 -12.04 2.41
C LEU A 154 3.50 -13.39 2.42
N LYS A 155 4.14 -13.77 1.29
CA LYS A 155 4.97 -15.00 1.20
C LYS A 155 6.05 -14.97 2.27
N THR A 156 6.71 -13.83 2.49
CA THR A 156 7.75 -13.65 3.52
C THR A 156 7.19 -13.79 4.95
N ILE A 157 6.06 -13.15 5.25
CA ILE A 157 5.40 -13.26 6.57
C ILE A 157 4.96 -14.70 6.83
N VAL A 158 4.32 -15.34 5.86
CA VAL A 158 3.88 -16.74 5.99
C VAL A 158 5.09 -17.67 6.17
N THR A 159 6.16 -17.49 5.39
CA THR A 159 7.36 -18.31 5.47
C THR A 159 8.07 -18.16 6.81
N SER A 160 8.23 -16.94 7.31
CA SER A 160 8.83 -16.68 8.64
C SER A 160 7.99 -17.25 9.78
N LEU A 161 6.67 -17.05 9.77
CA LEU A 161 5.77 -17.60 10.78
C LEU A 161 5.72 -19.13 10.72
N LYS A 162 5.67 -19.71 9.51
CA LYS A 162 5.75 -21.14 9.29
C LYS A 162 7.08 -21.69 9.81
N GLY A 163 8.20 -21.01 9.55
CA GLY A 163 9.50 -21.36 10.12
C GLY A 163 9.51 -21.38 11.64
N VAL A 164 8.85 -20.42 12.30
CA VAL A 164 8.72 -20.38 13.77
C VAL A 164 7.82 -21.51 14.29
N ILE A 165 6.72 -21.83 13.59
CA ILE A 165 5.79 -22.89 13.99
C ILE A 165 6.38 -24.29 13.73
N ASP A 166 7.04 -24.46 12.58
CA ASP A 166 7.68 -25.69 12.11
C ASP A 166 9.11 -25.85 12.65
N SER A 167 9.54 -25.00 13.59
CA SER A 167 10.77 -25.19 14.38
C SER A 167 10.76 -26.49 15.22
N GLY A 168 9.70 -27.29 15.13
CA GLY A 168 9.64 -28.70 15.54
C GLY A 168 10.12 -29.72 14.48
N GLY A 169 10.41 -29.34 13.23
CA GLY A 169 10.98 -30.25 12.22
C GLY A 169 10.98 -29.75 10.77
N GLY A 170 12.19 -29.49 10.25
CA GLY A 170 12.56 -29.64 8.82
C GLY A 170 12.08 -28.58 7.83
N PHE A 171 12.90 -27.57 7.57
CA PHE A 171 12.73 -26.64 6.45
C PHE A 171 13.09 -27.32 5.11
N TYR A 172 12.08 -27.81 4.38
CA TYR A 172 12.22 -28.14 2.95
C TYR A 172 11.66 -26.96 2.14
N SER A 173 12.52 -26.37 1.31
CA SER A 173 12.25 -25.20 0.46
C SER A 173 11.80 -25.61 -0.95
N GLU A 174 11.35 -26.85 -1.14
CA GLU A 174 11.12 -27.44 -2.46
C GLU A 174 9.80 -27.00 -3.13
N ASP A 175 8.90 -26.28 -2.45
CA ASP A 175 7.56 -25.94 -2.97
C ASP A 175 7.36 -24.46 -3.38
N LEU A 176 8.43 -23.64 -3.48
CA LEU A 176 8.28 -22.18 -3.70
C LEU A 176 8.65 -21.65 -5.10
N ASP A 177 8.95 -22.52 -6.06
CA ASP A 177 9.48 -22.13 -7.39
C ASP A 177 8.49 -22.30 -8.59
N ASP A 178 7.18 -22.47 -8.36
CA ASP A 178 6.22 -22.77 -9.44
C ASP A 178 5.34 -21.60 -9.94
N ASP A 179 5.68 -20.32 -9.69
CA ASP A 179 4.77 -19.21 -10.06
C ASP A 179 5.37 -18.01 -10.83
N ASP A 180 6.51 -18.20 -11.53
CA ASP A 180 7.04 -17.20 -12.47
C ASP A 180 6.58 -17.39 -13.93
N HIS A 181 5.59 -18.26 -14.18
CA HIS A 181 4.87 -18.32 -15.46
C HIS A 181 3.41 -17.88 -15.33
N MET A 182 3.21 -16.63 -14.91
CA MET A 182 1.96 -15.93 -15.19
C MET A 182 2.05 -15.43 -16.63
N SER A 183 1.28 -16.04 -17.52
CA SER A 183 1.17 -15.67 -18.93
C SER A 183 1.11 -14.15 -19.09
N ASP A 184 1.98 -13.64 -19.96
CA ASP A 184 1.85 -12.34 -20.61
C ASP A 184 0.36 -12.08 -20.86
N MET A 185 -0.23 -11.15 -20.10
CA MET A 185 -1.53 -10.61 -20.44
C MET A 185 -1.28 -9.81 -21.70
N GLY A 186 -1.28 -10.52 -22.83
CA GLY A 186 -1.26 -9.93 -24.14
C GLY A 186 -2.31 -8.82 -24.16
N GLU A 187 -1.90 -7.69 -24.71
CA GLU A 187 -2.79 -6.62 -25.15
C GLU A 187 -3.92 -7.22 -25.97
N GLY A 188 -5.01 -7.55 -25.26
CA GLY A 188 -6.27 -7.92 -25.84
C GLY A 188 -6.92 -6.65 -26.36
N ASP A 189 -6.51 -6.26 -27.57
CA ASP A 189 -7.34 -5.64 -28.59
C ASP A 189 -8.61 -4.92 -28.07
N ASP A 190 -8.49 -3.59 -27.96
CA ASP A 190 -9.60 -2.64 -27.80
C ASP A 190 -10.70 -2.75 -28.88
N GLU A 191 -10.52 -3.62 -29.88
CA GLU A 191 -11.42 -3.85 -31.01
C GLU A 191 -12.57 -4.83 -30.72
N ALA A 192 -12.59 -5.51 -29.56
CA ALA A 192 -13.68 -6.42 -29.20
C ALA A 192 -14.90 -5.72 -28.54
N ILE A 193 -14.79 -4.43 -28.17
CA ILE A 193 -15.89 -3.68 -27.54
C ILE A 193 -16.80 -2.99 -28.58
N LEU A 194 -16.43 -2.98 -29.86
CA LEU A 194 -17.20 -2.35 -30.95
C LEU A 194 -18.18 -3.27 -31.69
N LYS A 195 -18.45 -4.50 -31.20
CA LYS A 195 -19.46 -5.39 -31.79
C LYS A 195 -20.73 -5.60 -30.96
N VAL A 196 -20.92 -4.89 -29.85
CA VAL A 196 -22.19 -4.93 -29.09
C VAL A 196 -23.14 -3.77 -29.46
N ALA A 197 -22.74 -2.91 -30.40
CA ALA A 197 -23.58 -1.85 -30.95
C ALA A 197 -23.97 -2.14 -32.41
N GLU A 198 -24.53 -3.32 -32.68
CA GLU A 198 -25.37 -3.47 -33.87
C GLU A 198 -26.82 -3.20 -33.47
N VAL A 199 -27.25 -2.00 -33.84
CA VAL A 199 -28.60 -1.48 -33.72
C VAL A 199 -29.56 -2.44 -34.43
N GLN A 200 -30.50 -3.01 -33.68
CA GLN A 200 -31.81 -3.41 -34.21
C GLN A 200 -32.90 -2.65 -33.45
N GLU A 201 -33.53 -1.73 -34.18
CA GLU A 201 -34.78 -1.07 -33.88
C GLU A 201 -35.59 -1.13 -35.19
N PRO A 202 -36.94 -1.06 -35.18
CA PRO A 202 -37.92 -1.69 -34.27
C PRO A 202 -39.03 -2.41 -35.07
N ALA A 203 -39.77 -3.36 -34.48
CA ALA A 203 -41.02 -3.84 -35.10
C ALA A 203 -42.06 -4.33 -34.06
N GLU A 204 -43.21 -3.65 -34.09
CA GLU A 204 -44.58 -4.19 -33.90
C GLU A 204 -45.14 -4.53 -32.51
N ALA A 205 -44.52 -4.13 -31.39
CA ALA A 205 -45.13 -4.37 -30.07
C ALA A 205 -45.86 -3.16 -29.44
N SER A 206 -45.74 -1.95 -30.01
CA SER A 206 -46.21 -0.71 -29.37
C SER A 206 -47.59 -0.22 -29.80
N GLU A 207 -48.13 -0.67 -30.94
CA GLU A 207 -49.48 -0.26 -31.40
C GLU A 207 -50.62 -1.09 -30.79
N GLU A 208 -50.43 -2.39 -30.53
CA GLU A 208 -51.47 -3.22 -29.90
C GLU A 208 -51.72 -2.81 -28.44
N VAL A 209 -50.67 -2.42 -27.72
CA VAL A 209 -50.77 -1.98 -26.31
C VAL A 209 -51.43 -0.59 -26.23
N ALA A 210 -51.17 0.29 -27.20
CA ALA A 210 -51.80 1.60 -27.27
C ALA A 210 -53.30 1.52 -27.63
N GLN A 211 -53.68 0.61 -28.53
CA GLN A 211 -55.09 0.40 -28.91
C GLN A 211 -55.90 -0.30 -27.80
N ALA A 212 -55.28 -1.20 -27.02
CA ALA A 212 -55.93 -1.83 -25.87
C ALA A 212 -56.24 -0.85 -24.72
N LEU A 213 -55.41 0.18 -24.53
CA LEU A 213 -55.61 1.20 -23.49
C LEU A 213 -56.67 2.24 -23.87
N LEU A 214 -56.89 2.52 -25.16
CA LEU A 214 -57.96 3.42 -25.61
C LEU A 214 -59.34 2.78 -25.59
N LYS A 215 -59.45 1.46 -25.79
CA LYS A 215 -60.74 0.75 -25.80
C LYS A 215 -61.37 0.59 -24.41
N ASN A 216 -60.57 0.63 -23.34
CA ASN A 216 -61.05 0.53 -21.96
C ASN A 216 -61.49 1.87 -21.34
N ARG A 217 -61.31 3.00 -22.02
CA ARG A 217 -61.71 4.32 -21.51
C ARG A 217 -63.11 4.79 -21.93
N VAL A 218 -63.80 4.03 -22.79
CA VAL A 218 -65.12 4.42 -23.35
C VAL A 218 -66.28 3.62 -22.75
N ASN A 219 -66.05 2.58 -21.96
CA ASN A 219 -67.11 1.74 -21.37
C ASN A 219 -67.14 1.75 -19.83
N GLY A 220 -66.97 2.92 -19.21
CA GLY A 220 -67.15 3.14 -17.77
C GLY A 220 -68.06 4.32 -17.50
#